data_AF-A0A9P7ERA8-F1
#
_entry.id   AF-A0A9P7ERA8-F1
#
_cell.length_a   1.000
_cell.length_b   1.000
_cell.length_c   1.000
_cell.angle_alpha   90.00
_cell.angle_beta   90.00
_cell.angle_gamma   90.00
#
_symmetry.space_group_name_H-M   'P 1'
#
loop_
_entity.id
_entity.type
_entity.pdbx_description
1 polymer ?
#
loop_
_entity_poly.entity_id
_entity_poly.type
_entity_poly.pdbx_seq_one_letter_code
_entity_poly.pdbx_strand_id
1 'polypeptide(L)'
;MAPFCTAIVFCNRYRDLRVHLYDRSGGLVSPVFNINNNPDMYLQILAGIVFGGPQCLGYDCTVVFYDPIGKIHVKEKFYNILHTLFYSRGLTGRGTVCYLVELGGEEFIIKDHWVQGQDDTDILNEVEMLKWMQGVPGVPHLEDYWIVEREKGVPDTTGDFRFRHIQSTSHAFRAHVRLVLKPCARPLHQF
;
A
#
# COMPACT_ATOMS: atom_id res chain seq x y z
N MET A 1 5.28 0.07 -0.48
CA MET A 1 4.99 -0.31 0.93
C MET A 1 4.11 -1.56 0.89
N ALA A 2 4.24 -2.51 1.82
CA ALA A 2 3.37 -3.69 1.78
C ALA A 2 1.87 -3.33 1.95
N PRO A 3 0.96 -3.60 0.98
CA PRO A 3 -0.48 -3.42 1.13
C PRO A 3 -1.08 -4.14 2.34
N PHE A 4 -0.55 -5.32 2.70
CA PHE A 4 -0.99 -6.08 3.86
C PHE A 4 0.14 -6.91 4.49
N CYS A 5 -0.12 -7.43 5.69
CA CYS A 5 0.73 -8.32 6.45
C CYS A 5 -0.07 -9.57 6.84
N THR A 6 0.45 -10.75 6.48
CA THR A 6 -0.15 -12.03 6.83
C THR A 6 0.57 -12.64 8.04
N ALA A 7 -0.19 -13.09 9.03
CA ALA A 7 0.32 -13.78 10.22
C ALA A 7 -0.43 -15.11 10.44
N ILE A 8 0.32 -16.17 10.73
CA ILE A 8 -0.25 -17.46 11.17
C ILE A 8 -0.20 -17.52 12.69
N VAL A 9 -1.34 -17.82 13.31
CA VAL A 9 -1.46 -17.97 14.76
C VAL A 9 -1.83 -19.41 15.09
N PHE A 10 -0.98 -20.06 15.87
CA PHE A 10 -1.23 -21.39 16.41
C PHE A 10 -1.73 -21.30 17.86
N CYS A 11 -2.72 -22.12 18.19
CA CYS A 11 -3.25 -22.25 19.53
C CYS A 11 -3.52 -23.73 19.84
N ASN A 12 -3.96 -24.01 21.08
CA ASN A 12 -4.31 -25.35 21.54
C ASN A 12 -3.23 -26.41 21.23
N ARG A 13 -2.02 -26.20 21.76
CA ARG A 13 -0.85 -27.06 21.52
C ARG A 13 -0.54 -27.27 20.04
N TYR A 14 -0.62 -26.20 19.25
CA TYR A 14 -0.32 -26.19 17.81
C TYR A 14 -1.28 -27.00 16.94
N ARG A 15 -2.43 -27.41 17.46
CA ARG A 15 -3.42 -28.16 16.68
C ARG A 15 -4.39 -27.27 15.96
N ASP A 16 -4.62 -26.07 16.47
CA ASP A 16 -5.61 -25.14 15.96
C ASP A 16 -4.92 -23.92 15.35
N LEU A 17 -5.25 -23.61 14.11
CA LEU A 17 -4.62 -22.55 13.31
C LEU A 17 -5.65 -21.46 12.98
N ARG A 18 -5.17 -20.21 12.98
CA ARG A 18 -5.85 -19.07 12.36
C ARG A 18 -4.91 -18.31 11.44
N VAL A 19 -5.45 -17.77 10.36
CA VAL A 19 -4.77 -16.85 9.47
C VAL A 19 -5.29 -15.44 9.76
N HIS A 20 -4.38 -14.54 10.06
CA HIS A 20 -4.65 -13.13 10.26
C HIS A 20 -4.08 -12.36 9.08
N LEU A 21 -4.86 -11.46 8.50
CA LEU A 21 -4.41 -10.52 7.47
C LEU A 21 -4.66 -9.11 7.99
N TYR A 22 -3.61 -8.32 8.13
CA TYR A 22 -3.69 -6.92 8.53
C TYR A 22 -3.33 -6.03 7.36
N ASP A 23 -4.18 -5.10 6.99
CA ASP A 23 -3.88 -4.10 5.98
C ASP A 23 -4.18 -2.69 6.49
N ARG A 24 -4.13 -1.72 5.57
CA ARG A 24 -4.34 -0.31 5.87
C ARG A 24 -5.75 0.02 6.38
N SER A 25 -6.68 -0.90 6.23
CA SER A 25 -8.07 -0.78 6.68
C SER A 25 -8.36 -1.59 7.94
N GLY A 26 -7.46 -2.44 8.43
CA GLY A 26 -7.62 -3.19 9.68
C GLY A 26 -7.26 -4.67 9.55
N GLY A 27 -7.74 -5.49 10.49
CA GLY A 27 -7.50 -6.93 10.53
C GLY A 27 -8.69 -7.77 10.03
N LEU A 28 -8.38 -8.81 9.27
CA LEU A 28 -9.22 -9.94 8.90
C LEU A 28 -8.69 -11.20 9.57
N VAL A 29 -9.56 -11.99 10.18
CA VAL A 29 -9.16 -13.18 10.94
C VAL A 29 -10.00 -14.37 10.49
N SER A 30 -9.35 -15.41 9.99
CA SER A 30 -10.04 -16.65 9.62
C SER A 30 -10.71 -17.29 10.85
N PRO A 31 -11.77 -18.08 10.65
CA PRO A 31 -12.17 -19.05 11.66
C PRO A 31 -11.00 -19.93 12.08
N VAL A 32 -11.07 -20.46 13.30
CA VAL A 32 -10.12 -21.46 13.77
C VAL A 32 -10.39 -22.79 13.07
N PHE A 33 -9.34 -23.49 12.63
CA PHE A 33 -9.47 -24.85 12.14
C PHE A 33 -8.37 -25.74 12.70
N ASN A 34 -8.69 -27.03 12.86
CA ASN A 34 -7.75 -28.01 13.35
C ASN A 34 -6.91 -28.58 12.20
N ILE A 35 -5.58 -28.49 12.29
CA ILE A 35 -4.65 -28.89 11.24
C ILE A 35 -4.61 -30.42 11.01
N ASN A 36 -4.91 -31.21 12.05
CA ASN A 36 -4.91 -32.67 11.92
C ASN A 36 -6.20 -33.16 11.24
N ASN A 37 -7.31 -32.44 11.45
CA ASN A 37 -8.58 -32.75 10.82
C ASN A 37 -8.64 -32.23 9.36
N ASN A 38 -7.84 -31.21 9.02
CA ASN A 38 -7.81 -30.58 7.69
C ASN A 38 -6.35 -30.37 7.22
N PRO A 39 -5.57 -31.45 7.01
CA PRO A 39 -4.15 -31.34 6.64
C PRO A 39 -3.94 -30.66 5.28
N ASP A 40 -4.87 -30.84 4.34
CA ASP A 40 -4.78 -30.22 3.01
C ASP A 40 -4.82 -28.69 3.09
N MET A 41 -5.72 -28.13 3.91
CA MET A 41 -5.82 -26.69 4.14
C MET A 41 -4.55 -26.14 4.77
N TYR A 42 -3.97 -26.88 5.72
CA TYR A 42 -2.69 -26.51 6.34
C TYR A 42 -1.55 -26.47 5.32
N LEU A 43 -1.43 -27.50 4.48
CA LEU A 43 -0.41 -27.56 3.42
C LEU A 43 -0.62 -26.46 2.38
N GLN A 44 -1.86 -26.14 2.01
CA GLN A 44 -2.18 -25.04 1.09
C GLN A 44 -1.74 -23.68 1.63
N ILE A 45 -2.02 -23.40 2.91
CA ILE A 45 -1.60 -22.14 3.55
C ILE A 45 -0.07 -22.03 3.59
N LEU A 46 0.62 -23.11 4.00
CA LEU A 46 2.08 -23.13 4.01
C LEU A 46 2.67 -22.97 2.61
N ALA A 47 2.11 -23.68 1.62
CA ALA A 47 2.57 -23.58 0.24
C ALA A 47 2.40 -22.15 -0.30
N GLY A 48 1.29 -21.48 0.01
CA GLY A 48 1.06 -20.09 -0.37
C GLY A 48 2.04 -19.11 0.26
N ILE A 49 2.51 -19.36 1.48
CA ILE A 49 3.48 -18.49 2.16
C ILE A 49 4.92 -18.75 1.69
N VAL A 50 5.29 -20.03 1.52
CA VAL A 50 6.67 -20.42 1.17
C VAL A 50 6.96 -20.24 -0.32
N PHE A 51 6.01 -20.59 -1.17
CA PHE A 51 6.18 -20.60 -2.62
C PHE A 51 5.41 -19.47 -3.33
N GLY A 52 4.60 -18.71 -2.59
CA GLY A 52 3.90 -17.55 -3.15
C GLY A 52 4.87 -16.45 -3.57
N GLY A 53 4.50 -15.73 -4.63
CA GLY A 53 5.22 -14.52 -5.02
C GLY A 53 5.12 -13.42 -3.96
N PRO A 54 5.92 -12.34 -4.05
CA PRO A 54 5.86 -11.24 -3.10
C PRO A 54 4.45 -10.64 -2.96
N GLN A 55 3.65 -10.64 -4.02
CA GLN A 55 2.25 -10.17 -3.99
C GLN A 55 1.39 -11.01 -3.02
N CYS A 56 1.64 -12.31 -2.93
CA CYS A 56 0.93 -13.21 -2.00
C CYS A 56 1.23 -12.88 -0.54
N LEU A 57 2.40 -12.30 -0.27
CA LEU A 57 2.82 -11.84 1.05
C LEU A 57 2.45 -10.36 1.29
N GLY A 58 1.78 -9.74 0.33
CA GLY A 58 1.34 -8.36 0.41
C GLY A 58 2.45 -7.36 0.15
N TYR A 59 3.47 -7.69 -0.65
CA TYR A 59 4.42 -6.69 -1.15
C TYR A 59 3.85 -5.91 -2.33
N ASP A 60 4.13 -4.62 -2.34
CA ASP A 60 3.89 -3.73 -3.46
C ASP A 60 5.02 -3.89 -4.47
N CYS A 61 4.78 -4.68 -5.52
CA CYS A 61 5.77 -5.01 -6.54
C CYS A 61 6.04 -3.87 -7.53
N THR A 62 5.34 -2.75 -7.40
CA THR A 62 5.60 -1.54 -8.20
C THR A 62 6.65 -0.63 -7.54
N VAL A 63 7.17 -1.04 -6.39
CA VAL A 63 8.37 -0.49 -5.74
C VAL A 63 9.40 -1.60 -5.65
N VAL A 64 10.58 -1.37 -6.24
CA VAL A 64 11.68 -2.33 -6.21
C VAL A 64 12.87 -1.69 -5.51
N PHE A 65 13.37 -2.32 -4.46
CA PHE A 65 14.56 -1.85 -3.76
C PHE A 65 15.77 -2.70 -4.18
N TYR A 66 16.84 -2.03 -4.59
CA TYR A 66 18.17 -2.60 -4.68
C TYR A 66 19.02 -1.85 -3.64
N ASP A 67 19.88 -2.50 -2.88
CA ASP A 67 20.68 -1.76 -1.89
C ASP A 67 21.76 -0.94 -2.63
N PRO A 68 21.85 0.42 -2.51
CA PRO A 68 21.08 1.33 -1.64
C PRO A 68 19.98 2.15 -2.34
N ILE A 69 19.72 1.93 -3.64
CA ILE A 69 18.82 2.70 -4.50
C ILE A 69 17.58 1.88 -4.91
N GLY A 70 16.39 2.44 -4.73
CA GLY A 70 15.14 1.85 -5.20
C GLY A 70 14.63 2.45 -6.51
N LYS A 71 13.62 1.81 -7.11
CA LYS A 71 12.78 2.37 -8.17
C LYS A 71 11.32 2.28 -7.77
N ILE A 72 10.54 3.27 -8.18
CA ILE A 72 9.10 3.31 -7.97
C ILE A 72 8.39 3.63 -9.28
N HIS A 73 7.33 2.89 -9.56
CA HIS A 73 6.54 3.08 -10.77
C HIS A 73 5.42 4.07 -10.52
N VAL A 74 5.15 4.91 -11.50
CA VAL A 74 3.89 5.67 -11.58
C VAL A 74 3.39 5.57 -13.01
N LYS A 75 2.30 4.82 -13.21
CA LYS A 75 1.81 4.45 -14.56
C LYS A 75 2.93 3.78 -15.37
N GLU A 76 3.27 4.35 -16.52
CA GLU A 76 4.29 3.87 -17.46
C GLU A 76 5.72 4.36 -17.11
N LYS A 77 5.88 5.20 -16.08
CA LYS A 77 7.17 5.85 -15.74
C LYS A 77 7.85 5.18 -14.55
N PHE A 78 9.17 5.11 -14.60
CA PHE A 78 10.04 4.59 -13.54
C PHE A 78 10.89 5.70 -12.98
N TYR A 79 10.71 6.01 -11.70
CA TYR A 79 11.50 7.01 -11.00
C TYR A 79 12.55 6.33 -10.13
N ASN A 80 13.78 6.86 -10.12
CA ASN A 80 14.84 6.43 -9.22
C ASN A 80 14.59 7.04 -7.84
N ILE A 81 14.52 6.22 -6.79
CA ILE A 81 14.36 6.68 -5.41
C ILE A 81 15.72 7.16 -4.91
N LEU A 82 15.84 8.45 -4.63
CA LEU A 82 17.04 9.05 -4.05
C LEU A 82 17.03 8.93 -2.52
N HIS A 83 15.92 9.35 -1.89
CA HIS A 83 15.76 9.35 -0.44
C HIS A 83 14.32 9.10 -0.01
N THR A 84 14.13 8.48 1.15
CA THR A 84 12.82 8.46 1.83
C THR A 84 12.74 9.68 2.74
N LEU A 85 11.90 10.65 2.41
CA LEU A 85 11.73 11.91 3.16
C LEU A 85 10.86 11.73 4.39
N PHE A 86 9.84 10.88 4.30
CA PHE A 86 8.90 10.62 5.37
C PHE A 86 8.33 9.22 5.24
N TYR A 87 8.05 8.58 6.37
CA TYR A 87 7.24 7.38 6.42
C TYR A 87 6.40 7.36 7.71
N SER A 88 5.11 7.09 7.58
CA SER A 88 4.23 6.94 8.74
C SER A 88 4.53 5.62 9.46
N ARG A 89 4.54 5.65 10.80
CA ARG A 89 4.70 4.46 11.65
C ARG A 89 3.32 3.96 12.06
N GLY A 90 2.96 2.73 11.68
CA GLY A 90 1.70 2.08 12.06
C GLY A 90 1.17 1.15 10.96
N LEU A 91 0.44 0.11 11.36
CA LEU A 91 -0.08 -0.92 10.44
C LEU A 91 -1.36 -0.46 9.71
N THR A 92 -2.19 0.38 10.35
CA THR A 92 -3.49 0.84 9.82
C THR A 92 -3.48 2.35 9.51
N GLY A 93 -4.45 2.81 8.71
CA GLY A 93 -4.57 4.21 8.31
C GLY A 93 -3.87 4.50 6.99
N ARG A 94 -3.42 5.75 6.79
CA ARG A 94 -2.96 6.22 5.45
C ARG A 94 -1.64 5.63 4.97
N GLY A 95 -0.74 5.20 5.84
CA GLY A 95 0.49 4.51 5.42
C GLY A 95 1.38 5.39 4.54
N THR A 96 1.37 6.70 4.79
CA THR A 96 2.01 7.65 3.89
C THR A 96 3.52 7.47 3.90
N VAL A 97 4.10 7.34 2.71
CA VAL A 97 5.54 7.42 2.46
C VAL A 97 5.78 8.50 1.42
N CYS A 98 6.74 9.38 1.68
CA CYS A 98 7.18 10.39 0.72
C CYS A 98 8.61 10.07 0.28
N TYR A 99 8.81 9.94 -1.01
CA TYR A 99 10.12 9.72 -1.62
C TYR A 99 10.57 10.97 -2.36
N LEU A 100 11.84 11.34 -2.21
CA LEU A 100 12.53 12.17 -3.19
C LEU A 100 13.00 11.25 -4.31
N VAL A 101 12.62 11.56 -5.53
CA VAL A 101 12.89 10.72 -6.69
C VAL A 101 13.43 11.52 -7.86
N GLU A 102 14.10 10.84 -8.80
CA GLU A 102 14.65 11.42 -10.01
C GLU A 102 14.12 10.70 -11.26
N LEU A 103 13.83 11.48 -12.30
CA LEU A 103 13.50 10.99 -13.63
C LEU A 103 14.09 11.95 -14.67
N GLY A 104 15.05 11.48 -15.46
CA GLY A 104 15.63 12.25 -16.56
C GLY A 104 16.45 13.45 -16.10
N GLY A 105 17.10 13.34 -14.94
CA GLY A 105 17.88 14.43 -14.32
C GLY A 105 17.06 15.44 -13.53
N GLU A 106 15.74 15.29 -13.47
CA GLU A 106 14.86 16.17 -12.69
C GLU A 106 14.34 15.50 -11.42
N GLU A 107 14.24 16.27 -10.35
CA GLU A 107 13.74 15.81 -9.05
C GLU A 107 12.24 16.01 -8.89
N PHE A 108 11.59 15.03 -8.25
CA PHE A 108 10.17 15.03 -7.92
C PHE A 108 9.96 14.48 -6.50
N ILE A 109 8.79 14.77 -5.93
CA ILE A 109 8.31 14.08 -4.72
C ILE A 109 7.23 13.08 -5.10
N ILE A 110 7.38 11.83 -4.70
CA ILE A 110 6.29 10.86 -4.76
C ILE A 110 5.69 10.67 -3.38
N LYS A 111 4.41 11.05 -3.22
CA LYS A 111 3.61 10.76 -2.03
C LYS A 111 2.78 9.50 -2.29
N ASP A 112 3.21 8.40 -1.68
CA ASP A 112 2.58 7.08 -1.71
C ASP A 112 1.71 6.89 -0.46
N HIS A 113 0.40 6.67 -0.60
CA HIS A 113 -0.49 6.55 0.55
C HIS A 113 -1.84 5.90 0.23
N TRP A 114 -2.60 5.59 1.27
CA TRP A 114 -3.90 4.95 1.22
C TRP A 114 -5.02 5.92 1.57
N VAL A 115 -5.90 6.15 0.60
CA VAL A 115 -7.03 7.08 0.69
C VAL A 115 -8.29 6.30 1.00
N GLN A 116 -9.11 6.81 1.92
CA GLN A 116 -10.41 6.21 2.22
C GLN A 116 -11.43 6.71 1.20
N GLY A 117 -12.17 5.80 0.57
CA GLY A 117 -13.17 6.12 -0.44
C GLY A 117 -13.75 4.87 -1.08
N GLN A 118 -14.96 4.98 -1.62
CA GLN A 118 -15.62 3.89 -2.36
C GLN A 118 -15.59 4.09 -3.88
N ASP A 119 -15.46 5.34 -4.32
CA ASP A 119 -15.39 5.71 -5.73
C ASP A 119 -14.24 6.71 -6.00
N ASP A 120 -14.00 6.97 -7.28
CA ASP A 120 -12.96 7.88 -7.74
C ASP A 120 -13.13 9.32 -7.22
N THR A 121 -14.36 9.75 -6.90
CA THR A 121 -14.62 11.11 -6.39
C THR A 121 -14.01 11.28 -5.01
N ASP A 122 -14.24 10.31 -4.13
CA ASP A 122 -13.64 10.30 -2.79
C ASP A 122 -12.10 10.15 -2.87
N ILE A 123 -11.64 9.20 -3.70
CA ILE A 123 -10.23 8.82 -3.79
C ILE A 123 -9.38 9.96 -4.38
N LEU A 124 -9.90 10.67 -5.39
CA LEU A 124 -9.19 11.70 -6.14
C LEU A 124 -9.46 13.12 -5.64
N ASN A 125 -10.15 13.29 -4.51
CA ASN A 125 -10.41 14.62 -3.96
C ASN A 125 -9.13 15.45 -3.74
N GLU A 126 -8.04 14.85 -3.23
CA GLU A 126 -6.74 15.54 -3.09
C GLU A 126 -6.13 15.90 -4.45
N VAL A 127 -6.29 15.03 -5.45
CA VAL A 127 -5.81 15.27 -6.82
C VAL A 127 -6.53 16.46 -7.43
N GLU A 128 -7.85 16.51 -7.32
CA GLU A 128 -8.63 17.63 -7.83
C GLU A 128 -8.24 18.91 -7.11
N MET A 129 -8.20 18.92 -5.77
CA MET A 129 -7.76 20.11 -5.02
C MET A 129 -6.38 20.62 -5.45
N LEU A 130 -5.41 19.75 -5.69
CA LEU A 130 -4.09 20.18 -6.17
C LEU A 130 -4.11 20.73 -7.60
N LYS A 131 -4.98 20.22 -8.49
CA LYS A 131 -5.20 20.82 -9.82
C LYS A 131 -5.76 22.23 -9.72
N TRP A 132 -6.74 22.45 -8.83
CA TRP A 132 -7.34 23.76 -8.58
C TRP A 132 -6.35 24.78 -7.99
N MET A 133 -5.36 24.31 -7.23
CA MET A 133 -4.36 25.15 -6.58
C MET A 133 -3.08 25.37 -7.42
N GLN A 134 -3.07 24.94 -8.68
CA GLN A 134 -1.94 25.16 -9.58
C GLN A 134 -1.58 26.65 -9.70
N GLY A 135 -0.30 26.97 -9.58
CA GLY A 135 0.22 28.34 -9.64
C GLY A 135 0.07 29.15 -8.34
N VAL A 136 -0.54 28.61 -7.28
CA VAL A 136 -0.58 29.29 -5.97
C VAL A 136 0.81 29.23 -5.32
N PRO A 137 1.43 30.38 -4.98
CA PRO A 137 2.75 30.40 -4.38
C PRO A 137 2.83 29.58 -3.09
N GLY A 138 3.82 28.70 -3.00
CA GLY A 138 4.06 27.85 -1.83
C GLY A 138 3.25 26.55 -1.80
N VAL A 139 2.34 26.33 -2.75
CA VAL A 139 1.63 25.05 -2.91
C VAL A 139 2.38 24.15 -3.90
N PRO A 140 2.64 22.87 -3.58
CA PRO A 140 3.21 21.94 -4.55
C PRO A 140 2.28 21.75 -5.76
N HIS A 141 2.87 21.79 -6.94
CA HIS A 141 2.25 21.45 -8.22
C HIS A 141 2.12 19.94 -8.37
N LEU A 142 0.96 19.49 -8.83
CA LEU A 142 0.73 18.10 -9.23
C LEU A 142 1.21 17.88 -10.66
N GLU A 143 2.20 17.02 -10.83
CA GLU A 143 2.75 16.62 -12.12
C GLU A 143 2.04 15.38 -12.69
N ASP A 144 1.74 14.42 -11.82
CA ASP A 144 1.06 13.18 -12.18
C ASP A 144 0.40 12.56 -10.95
N TYR A 145 -0.53 11.63 -11.16
CA TYR A 145 -1.10 10.81 -10.08
C TYR A 145 -1.47 9.43 -10.62
N TRP A 146 -1.55 8.46 -9.73
CA TRP A 146 -1.95 7.10 -10.07
C TRP A 146 -2.71 6.44 -8.93
N ILE A 147 -3.89 5.92 -9.22
CA ILE A 147 -4.52 4.89 -8.39
C ILE A 147 -3.76 3.60 -8.73
N VAL A 148 -2.92 3.13 -7.81
CA VAL A 148 -2.02 2.00 -8.05
C VAL A 148 -2.85 0.77 -8.41
N GLU A 149 -2.37 0.01 -9.37
CA GLU A 149 -3.03 -1.21 -9.86
C GLU A 149 -2.19 -2.43 -9.49
N ARG A 150 -2.84 -3.51 -9.04
CA ARG A 150 -2.15 -4.81 -8.80
C ARG A 150 -1.92 -5.57 -10.11
N GLU A 151 -2.90 -5.47 -10.99
CA GLU A 151 -2.93 -6.02 -12.33
C GLU A 151 -3.55 -4.96 -13.24
N LYS A 152 -3.26 -5.00 -14.53
CA LYS A 152 -3.70 -3.97 -15.48
C LYS A 152 -5.23 -3.75 -15.41
N GLY A 153 -5.64 -2.55 -15.02
CA GLY A 153 -7.04 -2.14 -14.86
C GLY A 153 -7.71 -2.60 -13.56
N VAL A 154 -6.97 -3.18 -12.61
CA VAL A 154 -7.47 -3.64 -11.31
C VAL A 154 -6.85 -2.79 -10.20
N PRO A 155 -7.58 -1.80 -9.66
CA PRO A 155 -7.09 -0.96 -8.57
C PRO A 155 -6.67 -1.77 -7.34
N ASP A 156 -5.60 -1.34 -6.70
CA ASP A 156 -5.17 -1.91 -5.43
C ASP A 156 -6.02 -1.32 -4.30
N THR A 157 -6.95 -2.13 -3.81
CA THR A 157 -7.88 -1.77 -2.74
C THR A 157 -7.85 -2.76 -1.58
N THR A 158 -8.18 -2.28 -0.39
CA THR A 158 -8.42 -3.15 0.78
C THR A 158 -9.77 -3.88 0.73
N GLY A 159 -10.61 -3.58 -0.27
CA GLY A 159 -11.97 -4.13 -0.38
C GLY A 159 -11.99 -5.59 -0.80
N ASP A 160 -11.04 -6.00 -1.64
CA ASP A 160 -11.02 -7.33 -2.26
C ASP A 160 -10.98 -8.48 -1.26
N PHE A 161 -10.30 -8.27 -0.13
CA PHE A 161 -10.20 -9.26 0.95
C PHE A 161 -11.41 -9.23 1.90
N ARG A 162 -12.23 -8.17 1.88
CA ARG A 162 -13.33 -7.92 2.83
C ARG A 162 -14.70 -8.38 2.37
N PHE A 163 -14.95 -8.43 1.07
CA PHE A 163 -16.24 -8.89 0.53
C PHE A 163 -16.50 -10.38 0.77
N ARG A 164 -15.49 -11.16 1.18
CA ARG A 164 -15.62 -12.59 1.49
C ARG A 164 -15.86 -12.81 3.00
N HIS A 165 -17.08 -12.56 3.47
CA HIS A 165 -17.68 -13.09 4.72
C HIS A 165 -16.76 -13.43 5.92
N ILE A 166 -15.85 -12.55 6.32
CA ILE A 166 -15.01 -12.74 7.50
C ILE A 166 -15.23 -11.53 8.43
N GLN A 167 -15.24 -11.79 9.73
CA GLN A 167 -15.40 -10.80 10.80
C GLN A 167 -14.37 -9.68 10.64
N SER A 168 -14.73 -8.64 9.89
CA SER A 168 -13.88 -7.48 9.66
C SER A 168 -13.95 -6.57 10.87
N THR A 169 -12.79 -6.15 11.35
CA THR A 169 -12.67 -5.21 12.48
C THR A 169 -12.92 -3.75 12.08
N SER A 170 -13.06 -3.46 10.78
CA SER A 170 -13.21 -2.09 10.27
C SER A 170 -13.89 -2.06 8.89
N HIS A 171 -14.75 -1.05 8.68
CA HIS A 171 -15.57 -0.85 7.48
C HIS A 171 -14.96 0.14 6.49
N ALA A 172 -13.73 0.63 6.74
CA ALA A 172 -13.09 1.58 5.83
C ALA A 172 -12.58 0.86 4.58
N PHE A 173 -13.05 1.26 3.40
CA PHE A 173 -12.44 0.90 2.12
C PHE A 173 -11.35 1.91 1.80
N ARG A 174 -10.18 1.42 1.38
CA ARG A 174 -9.07 2.26 0.98
C ARG A 174 -8.50 1.83 -0.36
N ALA A 175 -8.13 2.82 -1.17
CA ALA A 175 -7.39 2.64 -2.40
C ALA A 175 -5.96 3.18 -2.24
N HIS A 176 -5.01 2.53 -2.89
CA HIS A 176 -3.61 2.93 -2.92
C HIS A 176 -3.39 4.00 -3.98
N VAL A 177 -2.87 5.17 -3.58
CA VAL A 177 -2.69 6.34 -4.43
C VAL A 177 -1.26 6.87 -4.36
N ARG A 178 -0.71 7.21 -5.52
CA ARG A 178 0.55 7.94 -5.67
C ARG A 178 0.32 9.30 -6.30
N LEU A 179 0.91 10.33 -5.71
CA LEU A 179 0.97 11.68 -6.27
C LEU A 179 2.42 12.01 -6.62
N VAL A 180 2.67 12.56 -7.80
CA VAL A 180 3.96 13.10 -8.24
C VAL A 180 3.88 14.62 -8.14
N LEU A 181 4.76 15.21 -7.34
CA LEU A 181 4.69 16.62 -6.95
C LEU A 181 6.01 17.35 -7.21
N LYS A 182 5.92 18.65 -7.49
CA LYS A 182 7.05 19.59 -7.58
C LYS A 182 6.68 20.95 -6.95
N PRO A 183 7.65 21.77 -6.50
CA PRO A 183 9.05 21.44 -6.28
C PRO A 183 9.24 20.63 -4.98
N CYS A 184 10.44 20.07 -4.78
CA CYS A 184 10.85 19.57 -3.47
C CYS A 184 11.05 20.75 -2.51
N ALA A 185 10.15 20.91 -1.53
CA ALA A 185 10.21 21.97 -0.53
C ALA A 185 11.04 21.54 0.70
N ARG A 186 11.57 22.53 1.43
CA ARG A 186 12.23 22.29 2.72
C ARG A 186 11.23 22.31 3.87
N PRO A 187 11.42 21.49 4.92
CA PRO A 187 10.61 21.56 6.13
C PRO A 187 10.60 22.97 6.74
N LEU A 188 9.44 23.41 7.23
CA LEU A 188 9.27 24.75 7.81
C LEU A 188 10.20 25.06 9.00
N HIS A 189 10.63 24.04 9.75
CA HIS A 189 11.55 24.22 10.88
C HIS A 189 13.01 24.50 10.47
N GLN A 190 13.31 24.52 9.16
CA GLN A 190 14.63 24.85 8.62
C GLN A 190 14.76 26.31 8.18
N PHE A 191 13.75 27.14 8.46
CA PHE A 191 13.74 28.60 8.27
C PHE A 191 13.78 29.29 9.64
#